data_AF-A0A0B4ER28-F1
#
_entry.id   AF-A0A0B4ER28-F1
#
_cell.length_a   1.000
_cell.length_b   1.000
_cell.length_c   1.000
_cell.angle_alpha   90.00
_cell.angle_beta   90.00
_cell.angle_gamma   90.00
#
_symmetry.space_group_name_H-M   'P 1'
#
loop_
_entity.id
_entity.type
_entity.pdbx_description
1 polymer ?
#
loop_
_entity_poly.entity_id
_entity_poly.type
_entity_poly.pdbx_seq_one_letter_code
_entity_poly.pdbx_strand_id
1 'polypeptide(L)'
;MKTYTALGLALASAASAQRLTARQGVTADDFAVQTLKNIESNFKMNDASLPKLNVTKEWQHICFSNLNYGEQVSFFKTGTIRRDDILDAKAYYIAHVETTAVNPGPGNKASKMTMSSSTTTSQVDTKGWTVGIKLTGTVSTGVVPGAPSANGGVEISGSYTDTTMKTDSTTKTVTREEECDVGYECRLETWTFHLDIHAKPRVDGAFQLWDTFNGYGKEIPTCSMPKNYRGCEQFTQRIDEWCKEETLPGGAIYIPAKQEEVHIKAPVFEANGYQTFTRIVKVFNPIVKSQKARAAEPTIGTKETVMEAMKQGTKFKFLD
;
A
#
# COMPACT_ATOMS: atom_id res chain seq x y z
N MET A 1 55.94 -28.78 -42.23
CA MET A 1 55.03 -29.39 -41.23
C MET A 1 53.91 -28.39 -40.98
N LYS A 2 52.65 -28.81 -41.26
CA LYS A 2 51.36 -28.17 -40.96
C LYS A 2 51.02 -26.81 -41.61
N THR A 3 50.31 -26.91 -42.72
CA THR A 3 49.25 -26.00 -43.17
C THR A 3 48.07 -26.01 -42.19
N TYR A 4 47.47 -24.85 -41.89
CA TYR A 4 46.07 -24.77 -41.46
C TYR A 4 45.40 -23.51 -42.00
N THR A 5 44.47 -23.76 -42.92
CA THR A 5 43.45 -22.87 -43.48
C THR A 5 42.42 -22.57 -42.39
N ALA A 6 42.03 -21.31 -42.21
CA ALA A 6 40.82 -20.95 -41.46
C ALA A 6 39.84 -20.25 -42.41
N LEU A 7 38.77 -20.98 -42.71
CA LEU A 7 37.61 -20.59 -43.51
C LEU A 7 36.89 -19.40 -42.86
N GLY A 8 36.56 -18.39 -43.67
CA GLY A 8 35.51 -17.44 -43.34
C GLY A 8 34.14 -18.10 -43.42
N LEU A 9 33.31 -17.87 -42.40
CA LEU A 9 31.87 -18.06 -42.47
C LEU A 9 31.20 -16.77 -42.00
N ALA A 10 30.77 -15.96 -42.98
CA ALA A 10 29.75 -14.95 -42.78
C ALA A 10 28.41 -15.67 -42.57
N LEU A 11 27.90 -15.67 -41.34
CA LEU A 11 26.52 -16.07 -41.06
C LEU A 11 25.67 -14.79 -41.06
N ALA A 12 25.06 -14.53 -42.21
CA ALA A 12 23.95 -13.60 -42.32
C ALA A 12 22.77 -14.16 -41.50
N SER A 13 22.54 -13.61 -40.31
CA SER A 13 21.31 -13.84 -39.57
C SER A 13 20.20 -13.02 -40.22
N ALA A 14 19.52 -13.62 -41.19
CA ALA A 14 18.22 -13.15 -41.65
C ALA A 14 17.26 -13.14 -40.45
N ALA A 15 16.91 -11.95 -39.96
CA ALA A 15 15.84 -11.77 -38.99
C ALA A 15 14.52 -12.11 -39.68
N SER A 16 14.10 -13.37 -39.60
CA SER A 16 12.75 -13.76 -39.97
C SER A 16 11.78 -13.10 -39.01
N ALA A 17 11.07 -12.08 -39.50
CA ALA A 17 9.92 -11.48 -38.87
C ALA A 17 8.80 -12.53 -38.77
N GLN A 18 8.83 -13.36 -37.73
CA GLN A 18 7.71 -14.21 -37.37
C GLN A 18 6.65 -13.31 -36.70
N ARG A 19 5.56 -13.08 -37.42
CA ARG A 19 4.32 -12.51 -36.87
C ARG A 19 3.89 -13.38 -35.69
N LEU A 20 4.00 -12.82 -34.48
CA LEU A 20 3.43 -13.40 -33.27
C LEU A 20 1.93 -13.51 -33.45
N THR A 21 1.48 -14.72 -33.73
CA THR A 21 0.07 -15.09 -33.70
C THR A 21 -0.33 -15.23 -32.23
N ALA A 22 -1.26 -14.38 -31.81
CA ALA A 22 -1.88 -14.42 -30.51
C ALA A 22 -2.49 -15.81 -30.25
N ARG A 23 -1.96 -16.52 -29.24
CA ARG A 23 -2.67 -17.63 -28.59
C ARG A 23 -3.15 -17.17 -27.22
N GLN A 24 -4.37 -17.58 -26.92
CA GLN A 24 -5.20 -17.18 -25.78
C GLN A 24 -4.50 -17.29 -24.42
N GLY A 25 -4.69 -16.24 -23.60
CA GLY A 25 -4.52 -16.30 -22.15
C GLY A 25 -3.85 -15.06 -21.58
N VAL A 26 -4.66 -14.09 -21.14
CA VAL A 26 -4.31 -12.78 -20.53
C VAL A 26 -3.88 -11.72 -21.55
N THR A 27 -4.81 -10.84 -21.93
CA THR A 27 -4.41 -9.59 -22.63
C THR A 27 -3.63 -8.72 -21.64
N ALA A 28 -2.78 -7.80 -22.12
CA ALA A 28 -2.09 -6.85 -21.24
C ALA A 28 -3.08 -6.03 -20.36
N ASP A 29 -4.34 -5.93 -20.80
CA ASP A 29 -5.43 -5.31 -20.04
C ASP A 29 -5.88 -6.18 -18.84
N ASP A 30 -5.89 -7.51 -18.98
CA ASP A 30 -6.18 -8.44 -17.87
C ASP A 30 -5.07 -8.38 -16.80
N PHE A 31 -3.84 -8.02 -17.18
CA PHE A 31 -2.68 -7.99 -16.29
C PHE A 31 -2.81 -6.94 -15.17
N ALA A 32 -3.32 -5.74 -15.48
CA ALA A 32 -3.55 -4.68 -14.49
C ALA A 32 -4.49 -5.17 -13.37
N VAL A 33 -5.63 -5.75 -13.78
CA VAL A 33 -6.63 -6.31 -12.86
C VAL A 33 -6.08 -7.50 -12.09
N GLN A 34 -5.30 -8.37 -12.74
CA GLN A 34 -4.67 -9.51 -12.09
C GLN A 34 -3.63 -9.08 -11.06
N THR A 35 -2.81 -8.05 -11.36
CA THR A 35 -1.82 -7.53 -10.41
C THR A 35 -2.48 -7.06 -9.12
N LEU A 36 -3.54 -6.26 -9.21
CA LEU A 36 -4.30 -5.80 -8.05
C LEU A 36 -4.93 -6.98 -7.27
N LYS A 37 -5.60 -7.91 -7.97
CA LYS A 37 -6.15 -9.13 -7.33
C LYS A 37 -5.10 -9.99 -6.66
N ASN A 38 -3.91 -10.09 -7.24
CA ASN A 38 -2.82 -10.89 -6.68
C ASN A 38 -2.27 -10.26 -5.41
N ILE A 39 -2.18 -8.92 -5.35
CA ILE A 39 -1.82 -8.20 -4.13
C ILE A 39 -2.87 -8.48 -3.05
N GLU A 40 -4.16 -8.37 -3.37
CA GLU A 40 -5.26 -8.63 -2.42
C GLU A 40 -5.28 -10.07 -1.88
N SER A 41 -5.11 -11.06 -2.77
CA SER A 41 -5.29 -12.48 -2.43
C SER A 41 -4.05 -13.16 -1.84
N ASN A 42 -2.84 -12.67 -2.13
CA ASN A 42 -1.59 -13.28 -1.64
C ASN A 42 -1.00 -12.57 -0.42
N PHE A 43 -1.69 -11.54 0.06
CA PHE A 43 -1.31 -10.85 1.26
C PHE A 43 -1.46 -11.73 2.50
N LYS A 44 -0.36 -11.92 3.26
CA LYS A 44 -0.35 -12.69 4.51
C LYS A 44 0.21 -11.86 5.66
N MET A 45 -0.55 -11.84 6.74
CA MET A 45 -0.09 -11.32 8.02
C MET A 45 0.77 -12.35 8.74
N ASN A 46 1.92 -11.91 9.27
CA ASN A 46 2.76 -12.73 10.11
C ASN A 46 2.28 -12.63 11.56
N ASP A 47 1.81 -13.75 12.11
CA ASP A 47 1.29 -13.81 13.48
C ASP A 47 2.37 -13.54 14.55
N ALA A 48 3.66 -13.63 14.19
CA ALA A 48 4.78 -13.25 15.06
C ALA A 48 5.04 -11.73 15.12
N SER A 49 4.46 -10.95 14.20
CA SER A 49 4.64 -9.49 14.10
C SER A 49 3.33 -8.81 13.73
N LEU A 50 2.30 -9.05 14.56
CA LEU A 50 0.98 -8.46 14.37
C LEU A 50 1.04 -6.94 14.43
N PRO A 51 0.28 -6.24 13.56
CA PRO A 51 0.26 -4.80 13.59
C PRO A 51 -0.26 -4.26 14.91
N LYS A 52 0.53 -3.38 15.53
CA LYS A 52 0.16 -2.74 16.79
C LYS A 52 -0.41 -1.38 16.52
N LEU A 53 -1.57 -1.14 17.11
CA LEU A 53 -2.21 0.15 17.19
C LEU A 53 -1.68 0.86 18.43
N ASN A 54 -0.76 1.80 18.21
CA ASN A 54 -0.24 2.67 19.25
C ASN A 54 -0.77 4.08 19.03
N VAL A 55 -0.96 4.84 20.09
CA VAL A 55 -1.18 6.29 19.98
C VAL A 55 -0.01 7.02 20.62
N THR A 56 0.23 8.24 20.14
CA THR A 56 1.15 9.15 20.80
C THR A 56 0.64 9.41 22.21
N LYS A 57 1.50 9.19 23.21
CA LYS A 57 1.14 9.39 24.62
C LYS A 57 1.16 10.87 24.93
N GLU A 58 0.00 11.40 25.27
CA GLU A 58 -0.12 12.73 25.83
C GLU A 58 0.07 12.65 27.35
N TRP A 59 1.06 13.38 27.86
CA TRP A 59 1.39 13.41 29.27
C TRP A 59 0.71 14.59 29.95
N GLN A 60 0.07 14.33 31.07
CA GLN A 60 -0.57 15.34 31.91
C GLN A 60 -0.11 15.20 33.34
N HIS A 61 -0.13 16.29 34.10
CA HIS A 61 0.14 16.25 35.52
C HIS A 61 -0.89 15.36 36.24
N ILE A 62 -0.40 14.56 37.18
CA ILE A 62 -1.26 13.70 37.98
C ILE A 62 -2.05 14.54 38.99
N CYS A 63 -3.24 14.08 39.36
CA CYS A 63 -4.02 14.71 40.43
C CYS A 63 -3.28 14.67 41.78
N PHE A 64 -3.56 15.66 42.65
CA PHE A 64 -2.88 15.82 43.95
C PHE A 64 -2.92 14.56 44.82
N SER A 65 -4.06 13.85 44.86
CA SER A 65 -4.25 12.62 45.65
C SER A 65 -3.25 11.50 45.28
N ASN A 66 -2.67 11.54 44.08
CA ASN A 66 -1.80 10.49 43.54
C ASN A 66 -0.34 10.94 43.35
N LEU A 67 0.07 12.13 43.82
CA LEU A 67 1.44 12.63 43.64
C LEU A 67 2.53 11.73 44.21
N ASN A 68 2.21 10.90 45.21
CA ASN A 68 3.14 9.93 45.78
C ASN A 68 3.46 8.75 44.83
N TYR A 69 2.77 8.63 43.69
CA TYR A 69 2.97 7.54 42.74
C TYR A 69 3.61 7.97 41.42
N GLY A 70 3.64 9.27 41.12
CA GLY A 70 4.17 9.81 39.88
C GLY A 70 3.94 11.31 39.79
N GLU A 71 4.61 11.97 38.86
CA GLU A 71 4.44 13.40 38.59
C GLU A 71 3.47 13.61 37.42
N GLN A 72 3.51 12.70 36.47
CA GLN A 72 2.67 12.72 35.27
C GLN A 72 2.05 11.35 35.02
N VAL A 73 0.93 11.39 34.32
CA VAL A 73 0.23 10.21 33.82
C VAL A 73 -0.11 10.43 32.36
N SER A 74 0.01 9.38 31.56
CA SER A 74 -0.59 9.31 30.24
C SER A 74 -1.67 8.23 30.23
N PHE A 75 -2.84 8.55 29.70
CA PHE A 75 -3.88 7.58 29.39
C PHE A 75 -3.94 7.45 27.87
N PHE A 76 -3.95 6.22 27.39
CA PHE A 76 -3.88 5.95 25.96
C PHE A 76 -4.63 4.67 25.62
N LYS A 77 -5.00 4.54 24.34
CA LYS A 77 -5.58 3.32 23.79
C LYS A 77 -4.49 2.49 23.13
N THR A 78 -4.62 1.18 23.25
CA THR A 78 -3.76 0.21 22.60
C THR A 78 -4.62 -0.80 21.86
N GLY A 79 -4.09 -1.38 20.80
CA GLY A 79 -4.76 -2.46 20.09
C GLY A 79 -3.76 -3.29 19.30
N THR A 80 -4.20 -4.46 18.85
CA THR A 80 -3.41 -5.28 17.92
C THR A 80 -4.36 -5.79 16.86
N ILE A 81 -4.01 -5.58 15.59
CA ILE A 81 -4.79 -6.06 14.47
C ILE A 81 -4.43 -7.52 14.24
N ARG A 82 -5.40 -8.41 14.48
CA ARG A 82 -5.33 -9.83 14.18
C ARG A 82 -5.97 -10.11 12.83
N ARG A 83 -5.75 -11.31 12.31
CA ARG A 83 -6.25 -11.69 10.98
C ARG A 83 -7.78 -11.66 10.92
N ASP A 84 -8.42 -12.06 12.01
CA ASP A 84 -9.88 -12.05 12.22
C ASP A 84 -10.46 -10.64 12.40
N ASP A 85 -9.61 -9.65 12.71
CA ASP A 85 -10.04 -8.25 12.80
C ASP A 85 -10.12 -7.57 11.41
N ILE A 86 -9.49 -8.14 10.37
CA ILE A 86 -9.49 -7.56 9.02
C ILE A 86 -10.84 -7.85 8.36
N LEU A 87 -11.58 -6.78 8.05
CA LEU A 87 -12.88 -6.84 7.39
C LEU A 87 -12.70 -6.94 5.87
N ASP A 88 -11.83 -6.10 5.31
CA ASP A 88 -11.45 -6.15 3.90
C ASP A 88 -10.05 -5.55 3.67
N ALA A 89 -9.42 -5.95 2.57
CA ALA A 89 -8.16 -5.39 2.11
C ALA A 89 -8.25 -5.18 0.60
N LYS A 90 -8.02 -3.95 0.14
CA LYS A 90 -8.18 -3.56 -1.27
C LYS A 90 -6.90 -2.99 -1.81
N ALA A 91 -6.44 -3.53 -2.94
CA ALA A 91 -5.26 -3.02 -3.61
C ALA A 91 -5.65 -1.84 -4.51
N TYR A 92 -4.79 -0.84 -4.55
CA TYR A 92 -4.92 0.29 -5.47
C TYR A 92 -3.55 0.73 -5.95
N TYR A 93 -3.50 1.55 -6.99
CA TYR A 93 -2.28 2.20 -7.43
C TYR A 93 -2.46 3.71 -7.47
N ILE A 94 -1.35 4.42 -7.33
CA ILE A 94 -1.26 5.85 -7.62
C ILE A 94 -0.46 5.97 -8.91
N ALA A 95 -1.08 6.50 -9.97
CA ALA A 95 -0.41 6.74 -11.23
C ALA A 95 0.27 8.12 -11.20
N HIS A 96 1.57 8.15 -11.48
CA HIS A 96 2.30 9.36 -11.81
C HIS A 96 2.51 9.42 -13.33
N VAL A 97 2.05 10.48 -13.98
CA VAL A 97 2.20 10.66 -15.43
C VAL A 97 3.59 11.22 -15.71
N GLU A 98 4.43 10.45 -16.40
CA GLU A 98 5.80 10.86 -16.74
C GLU A 98 5.82 11.67 -18.04
N THR A 99 5.04 11.25 -19.04
CA THR A 99 4.91 11.94 -20.31
C THR A 99 3.62 11.58 -21.01
N THR A 100 3.18 12.46 -21.91
CA THR A 100 1.95 12.29 -22.70
C THR A 100 2.21 12.60 -24.17
N ALA A 101 1.46 11.95 -25.05
CA ALA A 101 1.39 12.31 -26.45
C ALA A 101 -0.03 12.10 -26.98
N VAL A 102 -0.48 13.01 -27.82
CA VAL A 102 -1.78 12.89 -28.50
C VAL A 102 -1.52 12.65 -29.97
N ASN A 103 -2.07 11.57 -30.53
CA ASN A 103 -1.99 11.27 -31.97
C ASN A 103 -3.39 11.25 -32.59
N PRO A 104 -3.98 12.43 -32.89
CA PRO A 104 -5.36 12.55 -33.38
C PRO A 104 -5.53 12.18 -34.86
N GLY A 105 -4.46 11.71 -35.53
CA GLY A 105 -4.17 12.05 -36.92
C GLY A 105 -5.17 11.65 -38.00
N PRO A 106 -4.92 12.12 -39.24
CA PRO A 106 -5.22 11.41 -40.48
C PRO A 106 -3.99 10.71 -41.11
N GLY A 107 -2.82 10.69 -40.44
CA GLY A 107 -1.56 10.14 -40.98
C GLY A 107 -1.05 8.89 -40.25
N ASN A 108 -0.54 7.91 -41.00
CA ASN A 108 -0.09 6.58 -40.54
C ASN A 108 1.19 6.55 -39.68
N LYS A 109 1.67 7.67 -39.13
CA LYS A 109 2.92 7.70 -38.36
C LYS A 109 2.61 7.82 -36.87
N ALA A 110 3.13 6.89 -36.09
CA ALA A 110 3.02 6.93 -34.64
C ALA A 110 3.81 8.11 -34.07
N SER A 111 3.34 8.69 -32.97
CA SER A 111 4.02 9.81 -32.29
C SER A 111 4.99 9.26 -31.24
N LYS A 112 6.26 9.65 -31.30
CA LYS A 112 7.27 9.15 -30.34
C LYS A 112 7.07 9.80 -28.96
N MET A 113 7.07 8.97 -27.93
CA MET A 113 7.12 9.35 -26.53
C MET A 113 8.47 8.91 -25.96
N THR A 114 9.12 9.81 -25.21
CA THR A 114 10.34 9.48 -24.48
C THR A 114 10.14 9.80 -23.02
N MET A 115 10.45 8.83 -22.17
CA MET A 115 10.53 8.97 -20.73
C MET A 115 12.00 8.82 -20.34
N SER A 116 12.52 9.72 -19.51
CA SER A 116 13.89 9.68 -18.98
C SER A 116 13.93 9.34 -17.49
N SER A 117 12.79 9.33 -16.82
CA SER A 117 12.66 9.04 -15.40
C SER A 117 11.33 8.35 -15.06
N SER A 118 11.32 7.55 -14.00
CA SER A 118 10.11 7.02 -13.37
C SER A 118 10.00 7.52 -11.94
N THR A 119 8.88 8.13 -11.58
CA THR A 119 8.61 8.74 -10.29
C THR A 119 7.63 7.90 -9.50
N THR A 120 8.01 7.56 -8.27
CA THR A 120 7.20 6.77 -7.36
C THR A 120 6.46 7.68 -6.37
N THR A 121 5.17 7.43 -6.18
CA THR A 121 4.33 8.18 -5.23
C THR A 121 3.94 7.26 -4.09
N SER A 122 4.46 7.53 -2.89
CA SER A 122 4.13 6.77 -1.69
C SER A 122 3.04 7.48 -0.90
N GLN A 123 2.00 6.74 -0.51
CA GLN A 123 0.94 7.23 0.35
C GLN A 123 0.83 6.35 1.60
N VAL A 124 0.84 7.02 2.74
CA VAL A 124 0.59 6.43 4.05
C VAL A 124 -0.56 7.20 4.67
N ASP A 125 -1.59 6.49 5.12
CA ASP A 125 -2.70 7.09 5.86
C ASP A 125 -3.14 6.12 6.96
N THR A 126 -2.94 6.53 8.21
CA THR A 126 -3.31 5.76 9.40
C THR A 126 -4.13 6.66 10.32
N LYS A 127 -5.39 6.90 9.95
CA LYS A 127 -6.30 7.83 10.65
C LYS A 127 -6.37 7.54 12.16
N GLY A 128 -5.80 8.40 13.00
CA GLY A 128 -5.91 8.32 14.46
C GLY A 128 -4.97 7.31 15.13
N TRP A 129 -4.08 6.66 14.37
CA TRP A 129 -3.28 5.54 14.86
C TRP A 129 -1.85 5.55 14.35
N THR A 130 -0.90 5.30 15.24
CA THR A 130 0.44 4.86 14.88
C THR A 130 0.42 3.36 14.70
N VAL A 131 0.64 2.87 13.47
CA VAL A 131 0.60 1.45 13.13
C VAL A 131 1.98 0.95 12.72
N GLY A 132 2.51 0.00 13.48
CA GLY A 132 3.65 -0.81 13.05
C GLY A 132 3.14 -2.00 12.25
N ILE A 133 3.57 -2.16 11.00
CA ILE A 133 3.06 -3.15 10.07
C ILE A 133 4.20 -3.98 9.51
N LYS A 134 4.03 -5.31 9.47
CA LYS A 134 4.90 -6.20 8.70
C LYS A 134 4.09 -7.35 8.11
N LEU A 135 3.97 -7.35 6.79
CA LEU A 135 3.09 -8.24 6.04
C LEU A 135 3.83 -8.67 4.78
N THR A 136 3.69 -9.92 4.36
CA THR A 136 4.42 -10.44 3.20
C THR A 136 3.46 -11.13 2.25
N GLY A 137 3.76 -11.10 0.96
CA GLY A 137 2.95 -11.75 -0.06
C GLY A 137 3.78 -12.09 -1.29
N THR A 138 3.14 -12.76 -2.24
CA THR A 138 3.74 -13.08 -3.54
C THR A 138 2.83 -12.54 -4.62
N VAL A 139 3.37 -11.71 -5.51
CA VAL A 139 2.64 -11.26 -6.70
C VAL A 139 3.22 -12.02 -7.89
N SER A 140 2.38 -12.73 -8.63
CA SER A 140 2.82 -13.27 -9.92
C SER A 140 3.11 -12.08 -10.82
N THR A 141 4.35 -11.93 -11.28
CA THR A 141 4.69 -10.82 -12.20
C THR A 141 4.16 -11.03 -13.62
N GLY A 142 3.37 -12.10 -13.82
CA GLY A 142 2.68 -12.50 -15.04
C GLY A 142 3.61 -12.70 -16.24
N VAL A 143 3.23 -13.66 -17.07
CA VAL A 143 4.07 -14.17 -18.14
C VAL A 143 3.92 -13.25 -19.35
N VAL A 144 4.88 -12.35 -19.57
CA VAL A 144 5.12 -11.85 -20.93
C VAL A 144 5.57 -13.07 -21.76
N PRO A 145 4.99 -13.34 -22.95
CA PRO A 145 5.47 -14.44 -23.80
C PRO A 145 6.98 -14.29 -24.06
N GLY A 146 7.79 -15.17 -23.45
CA GLY A 146 9.26 -15.14 -23.55
C GLY A 146 10.02 -14.63 -22.31
N ALA A 147 9.35 -14.12 -21.27
CA ALA A 147 9.97 -13.80 -19.99
C ALA A 147 9.79 -14.96 -18.99
N PRO A 148 10.83 -15.36 -18.23
CA PRO A 148 10.69 -16.38 -17.20
C PRO A 148 9.65 -15.92 -16.17
N SER A 149 8.69 -16.79 -15.83
CA SER A 149 7.67 -16.51 -14.83
C SER A 149 8.33 -16.33 -13.45
N ALA A 150 8.67 -15.11 -13.09
CA ALA A 150 9.21 -14.80 -11.77
C ALA A 150 8.03 -14.49 -10.83
N ASN A 151 7.70 -15.39 -9.91
CA ASN A 151 6.88 -14.97 -8.77
C ASN A 151 7.72 -13.99 -7.95
N GLY A 152 7.34 -12.72 -7.96
CA GLY A 152 8.01 -11.67 -7.19
C GLY A 152 7.42 -11.63 -5.78
N GLY A 153 8.26 -11.73 -4.77
CA GLY A 153 7.82 -11.44 -3.41
C GLY A 153 7.48 -9.95 -3.27
N VAL A 154 6.47 -9.65 -2.47
CA VAL A 154 6.12 -8.29 -2.06
C VAL A 154 6.00 -8.24 -0.54
N GLU A 155 6.28 -7.09 0.05
CA GLU A 155 6.21 -6.86 1.49
C GLU A 155 5.48 -5.54 1.75
N ILE A 156 4.70 -5.47 2.82
CA ILE A 156 4.25 -4.21 3.41
C ILE A 156 4.89 -4.16 4.78
N SER A 157 5.91 -3.34 4.93
CA SER A 157 6.62 -3.17 6.20
C SER A 157 6.85 -1.70 6.50
N GLY A 158 6.54 -1.27 7.71
CA GLY A 158 6.79 0.08 8.15
C GLY A 158 6.18 0.38 9.52
N SER A 159 6.71 1.38 10.21
CA SER A 159 6.05 1.99 11.36
C SER A 159 5.52 3.34 10.91
N TYR A 160 4.20 3.47 10.85
CA TYR A 160 3.51 4.66 10.36
C TYR A 160 2.90 5.38 11.54
N THR A 161 3.16 6.67 11.69
CA THR A 161 2.55 7.50 12.74
C THR A 161 1.19 8.00 12.30
N ASP A 162 0.35 8.40 13.27
CA ASP A 162 -0.97 9.03 13.08
C ASP A 162 -0.89 10.33 12.26
N THR A 163 -0.67 10.16 10.96
CA THR A 163 -0.37 11.22 10.01
C THR A 163 -0.77 10.72 8.63
N THR A 164 -1.54 11.52 7.92
CA THR A 164 -1.71 11.32 6.48
C THR A 164 -0.49 11.91 5.80
N MET A 165 0.39 11.06 5.25
CA MET A 165 1.56 11.47 4.50
C MET A 165 1.46 10.97 3.07
N LYS A 166 1.46 11.89 2.11
CA LYS A 166 1.67 11.58 0.69
C LYS A 166 2.99 12.20 0.28
N THR A 167 3.91 11.38 -0.22
CA THR A 167 5.25 11.82 -0.59
C THR A 167 5.65 11.19 -1.92
N ASP A 168 5.96 12.02 -2.90
CA ASP A 168 6.65 11.59 -4.11
C ASP A 168 8.11 11.32 -3.73
N SER A 169 8.51 10.05 -3.73
CA SER A 169 9.63 9.62 -2.88
C SER A 169 10.81 9.00 -3.61
N THR A 170 10.73 8.70 -4.91
CA THR A 170 11.94 8.30 -5.66
C THR A 170 11.74 8.48 -7.16
N THR A 171 12.65 9.21 -7.81
CA THR A 171 12.78 9.30 -9.27
C THR A 171 13.96 8.44 -9.70
N LYS A 172 13.71 7.32 -10.39
CA LYS A 172 14.78 6.52 -11.01
C LYS A 172 14.99 7.00 -12.45
N THR A 173 16.23 7.16 -12.88
CA THR A 173 16.54 7.44 -14.30
C THR A 173 16.25 6.18 -15.12
N VAL A 174 15.23 6.25 -15.97
CA VAL A 174 14.81 5.17 -16.84
C VAL A 174 14.56 5.77 -18.21
N THR A 175 15.37 5.40 -19.20
CA THR A 175 15.15 5.84 -20.57
C THR A 175 14.31 4.81 -21.32
N ARG A 176 13.08 5.18 -21.70
CA ARG A 176 12.20 4.37 -22.53
C ARG A 176 11.63 5.19 -23.66
N GLU A 177 11.60 4.58 -24.83
CA GLU A 177 11.00 5.16 -26.03
C GLU A 177 9.82 4.30 -26.45
N GLU A 178 8.66 4.91 -26.59
CA GLU A 178 7.42 4.23 -26.95
C GLU A 178 6.65 5.04 -27.99
N GLU A 179 5.82 4.38 -28.78
CA GLU A 179 5.08 5.03 -29.87
C GLU A 179 3.60 5.17 -29.55
N CYS A 180 3.01 6.34 -29.74
CA CYS A 180 1.57 6.54 -29.57
C CYS A 180 0.83 6.28 -30.88
N ASP A 181 -0.03 5.26 -30.85
CA ASP A 181 -0.84 4.82 -31.98
C ASP A 181 -1.82 5.91 -32.45
N VAL A 182 -2.12 5.91 -33.74
CA VAL A 182 -3.08 6.85 -34.33
C VAL A 182 -4.47 6.63 -33.75
N GLY A 183 -5.17 7.71 -33.41
CA GLY A 183 -6.50 7.69 -32.80
C GLY A 183 -6.48 7.61 -31.27
N TYR A 184 -5.31 7.71 -30.65
CA TYR A 184 -5.14 7.62 -29.19
C TYR A 184 -4.41 8.84 -28.60
N GLU A 185 -4.80 9.19 -27.38
CA GLU A 185 -4.01 9.93 -26.42
C GLU A 185 -3.29 8.92 -25.53
N CYS A 186 -1.97 8.89 -25.61
CA CYS A 186 -1.14 7.96 -24.86
C CYS A 186 -0.48 8.67 -23.68
N ARG A 187 -0.32 7.93 -22.58
CA ARG A 187 0.40 8.38 -21.39
C ARG A 187 1.38 7.29 -20.98
N LEU A 188 2.61 7.67 -20.63
CA LEU A 188 3.50 6.81 -19.86
C LEU A 188 3.34 7.17 -18.41
N GLU A 189 2.98 6.17 -17.61
CA GLU A 189 2.67 6.31 -16.20
C GLU A 189 3.57 5.38 -15.38
N THR A 190 4.03 5.85 -14.23
CA THR A 190 4.60 5.01 -13.19
C THR A 190 3.51 4.73 -12.16
N TRP A 191 3.08 3.49 -12.04
CA TRP A 191 2.07 3.06 -11.07
C TRP A 191 2.77 2.60 -9.80
N THR A 192 2.48 3.24 -8.66
CA THR A 192 2.95 2.81 -7.34
C THR A 192 1.81 2.11 -6.61
N PHE A 193 1.99 0.84 -6.24
CA PHE A 193 0.94 0.03 -5.64
C PHE A 193 0.86 0.18 -4.13
N HIS A 194 -0.36 0.13 -3.61
CA HIS A 194 -0.71 0.31 -2.21
C HIS A 194 -1.80 -0.69 -1.80
N LEU A 195 -1.95 -0.88 -0.50
CA LEU A 195 -3.04 -1.65 0.10
C LEU A 195 -3.80 -0.75 1.08
N ASP A 196 -5.12 -0.72 0.98
CA ASP A 196 -6.03 -0.16 1.98
C ASP A 196 -6.58 -1.32 2.82
N ILE A 197 -6.15 -1.40 4.06
CA ILE A 197 -6.58 -2.42 5.03
C ILE A 197 -7.65 -1.80 5.92
N HIS A 198 -8.84 -2.38 5.85
CA HIS A 198 -9.96 -2.03 6.72
C HIS A 198 -10.10 -3.11 7.80
N ALA A 199 -9.90 -2.72 9.06
CA ALA A 199 -9.94 -3.62 10.20
C ALA A 199 -10.77 -3.05 11.35
N LYS A 200 -11.27 -3.94 12.21
CA LYS A 200 -12.03 -3.60 13.41
C LYS A 200 -11.46 -4.30 14.66
N PRO A 201 -10.22 -3.98 15.05
CA PRO A 201 -9.58 -4.63 16.18
C PRO A 201 -10.22 -4.28 17.51
N ARG A 202 -10.03 -5.17 18.48
CA ARG A 202 -10.22 -4.84 19.88
C ARG A 202 -9.24 -3.74 20.29
N VAL A 203 -9.77 -2.75 21.01
CA VAL A 203 -8.99 -1.68 21.62
C VAL A 203 -9.16 -1.73 23.14
N ASP A 204 -8.05 -1.58 23.85
CA ASP A 204 -7.98 -1.60 25.30
C ASP A 204 -7.38 -0.28 25.80
N GLY A 205 -7.99 0.28 26.85
CA GLY A 205 -7.45 1.43 27.56
C GLY A 205 -6.27 1.02 28.44
N ALA A 206 -5.22 1.82 28.44
CA ALA A 206 -4.07 1.68 29.30
C ALA A 206 -3.64 3.02 29.89
N PHE A 207 -2.86 2.97 30.95
CA PHE A 207 -2.19 4.14 31.50
C PHE A 207 -0.74 3.82 31.84
N GLN A 208 0.08 4.87 31.89
CA GLN A 208 1.48 4.81 32.29
C GLN A 208 1.80 6.03 33.13
N LEU A 209 2.55 5.82 34.20
CA LEU A 209 3.04 6.89 35.07
C LEU A 209 4.45 7.29 34.64
N TRP A 210 4.80 8.54 34.94
CA TRP A 210 6.16 9.05 34.78
C TRP A 210 6.52 9.91 35.98
N ASP A 211 7.77 9.81 36.41
CA ASP A 211 8.36 10.69 37.42
C ASP A 211 9.84 10.94 37.12
N THR A 212 10.36 12.06 37.63
CA THR A 212 11.74 12.50 37.40
C THR A 212 12.79 11.52 37.92
N PHE A 213 12.50 10.72 38.95
CA PHE A 213 13.48 9.84 39.59
C PHE A 213 13.55 8.44 38.97
N ASN A 214 12.41 7.87 38.59
CA ASN A 214 12.29 6.50 38.06
C ASN A 214 12.01 6.47 36.54
N GLY A 215 11.71 7.62 35.94
CA GLY A 215 11.37 7.72 34.53
C GLY A 215 10.00 7.11 34.20
N TYR A 216 9.91 6.42 33.06
CA TYR A 216 8.66 5.81 32.60
C TYR A 216 8.35 4.53 33.38
N GLY A 217 7.21 4.51 34.06
CA GLY A 217 6.67 3.32 34.72
C GLY A 217 6.17 2.26 33.73
N LYS A 218 5.62 1.17 34.25
CA LYS A 218 5.01 0.12 33.41
C LYS A 218 3.67 0.60 32.83
N GLU A 219 3.35 0.16 31.62
CA GLU A 219 2.00 0.28 31.06
C GLU A 219 1.04 -0.71 31.75
N ILE A 220 -0.07 -0.19 32.26
CA ILE A 220 -1.07 -0.96 33.01
C ILE A 220 -2.43 -0.81 32.30
N PRO A 221 -3.15 -1.91 32.00
CA PRO A 221 -4.52 -1.83 31.49
C PRO A 221 -5.41 -1.06 32.47
N THR A 222 -6.22 -0.14 31.97
CA THR A 222 -7.09 0.73 32.78
C THR A 222 -8.01 -0.07 33.70
N CYS A 223 -8.52 -1.22 33.24
CA CYS A 223 -9.41 -2.06 34.06
C CYS A 223 -8.68 -2.89 35.12
N SER A 224 -7.36 -2.99 35.02
CA SER A 224 -6.49 -3.56 36.04
C SER A 224 -5.91 -2.48 36.97
N MET A 225 -6.40 -1.24 36.89
CA MET A 225 -5.91 -0.13 37.69
C MET A 225 -6.09 -0.39 39.19
N PRO A 226 -4.98 -0.36 39.97
CA PRO A 226 -5.03 -0.54 41.41
C PRO A 226 -5.96 0.47 42.11
N LYS A 227 -6.67 0.01 43.15
CA LYS A 227 -7.70 0.81 43.84
C LYS A 227 -7.16 2.12 44.43
N ASN A 228 -5.90 2.13 44.84
CA ASN A 228 -5.23 3.30 45.41
C ASN A 228 -5.05 4.46 44.40
N TYR A 229 -5.07 4.19 43.09
CA TYR A 229 -5.06 5.25 42.07
C TYR A 229 -6.42 5.91 41.84
N ARG A 230 -7.50 5.30 42.32
CA ARG A 230 -8.89 5.78 42.08
C ARG A 230 -9.29 6.93 43.00
N GLY A 231 -8.32 7.55 43.69
CA GLY A 231 -8.54 8.61 44.66
C GLY A 231 -8.87 9.99 44.08
N CYS A 232 -9.06 10.10 42.76
CA CYS A 232 -9.42 11.35 42.11
C CYS A 232 -10.17 11.14 40.79
N GLU A 233 -10.82 12.22 40.33
CA GLU A 233 -11.66 12.24 39.14
C GLU A 233 -10.90 11.84 37.86
N GLN A 234 -9.65 12.29 37.72
CA GLN A 234 -8.80 12.01 36.55
C GLN A 234 -8.67 10.51 36.22
N PHE A 235 -8.58 9.65 37.25
CA PHE A 235 -8.44 8.20 37.08
C PHE A 235 -9.80 7.49 37.04
N THR A 236 -10.76 7.95 37.85
CA THR A 236 -12.10 7.34 37.93
C THR A 236 -12.86 7.51 36.62
N GLN A 237 -12.82 8.70 35.99
CA GLN A 237 -13.40 8.91 34.66
C GLN A 237 -12.90 7.92 33.61
N ARG A 238 -11.61 7.58 33.64
CA ARG A 238 -11.00 6.62 32.70
C ARG A 238 -11.44 5.18 32.96
N ILE A 239 -11.63 4.82 34.22
CA ILE A 239 -12.23 3.53 34.58
C ILE A 239 -13.67 3.47 34.08
N ASP A 240 -14.48 4.48 34.35
CA ASP A 240 -15.90 4.50 33.98
C ASP A 240 -16.06 4.45 32.46
N GLU A 241 -15.15 5.12 31.74
CA GLU A 241 -15.09 5.07 30.28
C GLU A 241 -14.78 3.66 29.76
N TRP A 242 -13.75 2.99 30.30
CA TRP A 242 -13.18 1.77 29.69
C TRP A 242 -13.64 0.45 30.31
N CYS A 243 -14.16 0.47 31.52
CA CYS A 243 -14.32 -0.71 32.36
C CYS A 243 -15.76 -0.91 32.82
N LYS A 244 -16.72 -0.43 32.02
CA LYS A 244 -18.14 -0.64 32.29
C LYS A 244 -18.46 -2.13 32.28
N GLU A 245 -18.87 -2.62 33.43
CA GLU A 245 -19.25 -4.02 33.63
C GLU A 245 -20.68 -4.27 33.14
N GLU A 246 -20.89 -5.42 32.53
CA GLU A 246 -22.19 -5.95 32.14
C GLU A 246 -22.42 -7.31 32.81
N THR A 247 -23.67 -7.59 33.18
CA THR A 247 -24.07 -8.86 33.82
C THR A 247 -24.66 -9.79 32.77
N LEU A 248 -24.04 -10.95 32.58
CA LEU A 248 -24.55 -12.02 31.73
C LEU A 248 -25.68 -12.79 32.41
N PRO A 249 -26.54 -13.47 31.63
CA PRO A 249 -27.45 -14.47 32.16
C PRO A 249 -26.70 -15.49 33.03
N GLY A 250 -27.11 -15.62 34.30
CA GLY A 250 -26.41 -16.45 35.30
C GLY A 250 -25.50 -15.70 36.27
N GLY A 251 -25.46 -14.36 36.21
CA GLY A 251 -24.79 -13.52 37.22
C GLY A 251 -23.28 -13.34 37.01
N ALA A 252 -22.72 -13.85 35.90
CA ALA A 252 -21.33 -13.59 35.54
C ALA A 252 -21.15 -12.13 35.10
N ILE A 253 -20.09 -11.50 35.58
CA ILE A 253 -19.73 -10.12 35.21
C ILE A 253 -18.69 -10.18 34.08
N TYR A 254 -18.89 -9.37 33.03
CA TYR A 254 -17.93 -9.22 31.95
C TYR A 254 -17.77 -7.75 31.55
N ILE A 255 -16.59 -7.39 31.07
CA ILE A 255 -16.35 -6.09 30.46
C ILE A 255 -16.35 -6.31 28.94
N PRO A 256 -17.30 -5.74 28.18
CA PRO A 256 -17.34 -5.89 26.74
C PRO A 256 -16.08 -5.30 26.12
N ALA A 257 -15.50 -6.02 25.16
CA ALA A 257 -14.39 -5.50 24.38
C ALA A 257 -14.85 -4.30 23.57
N LYS A 258 -14.13 -3.18 23.67
CA LYS A 258 -14.33 -2.07 22.74
C LYS A 258 -13.65 -2.40 21.42
N GLN A 259 -14.26 -1.97 20.33
CA GLN A 259 -13.72 -2.11 18.98
C GLN A 259 -13.72 -0.75 18.29
N GLU A 260 -12.72 -0.52 17.45
CA GLU A 260 -12.62 0.70 16.66
C GLU A 260 -12.31 0.31 15.22
N GLU A 261 -13.01 0.93 14.26
CA GLU A 261 -12.74 0.73 12.84
C GLU A 261 -11.53 1.56 12.42
N VAL A 262 -10.58 0.93 11.74
CA VAL A 262 -9.34 1.55 11.29
C VAL A 262 -9.14 1.30 9.80
N HIS A 263 -8.70 2.34 9.10
CA HIS A 263 -8.24 2.25 7.72
C HIS A 263 -6.76 2.55 7.66
N ILE A 264 -6.02 1.64 7.05
CA ILE A 264 -4.58 1.75 6.92
C ILE A 264 -4.22 1.66 5.45
N LYS A 265 -3.77 2.78 4.91
CA LYS A 265 -3.18 2.84 3.57
C LYS A 265 -1.68 2.78 3.69
N ALA A 266 -1.07 1.81 3.03
CA ALA A 266 0.37 1.64 3.03
C ALA A 266 0.88 1.25 1.62
N PRO A 267 2.08 1.72 1.24
CA PRO A 267 2.72 1.28 0.01
C PRO A 267 3.10 -0.20 0.09
N VAL A 268 3.01 -0.87 -1.06
CA VAL A 268 3.56 -2.20 -1.25
C VAL A 268 5.02 -2.05 -1.66
N PHE A 269 5.91 -2.84 -1.08
CA PHE A 269 7.32 -2.93 -1.40
C PHE A 269 7.62 -4.23 -2.15
N GLU A 270 8.72 -4.25 -2.90
CA GLU A 270 9.30 -5.48 -3.42
C GLU A 270 9.83 -6.36 -2.27
N ALA A 271 10.18 -7.62 -2.58
CA ALA A 271 10.73 -8.58 -1.61
C ALA A 271 11.98 -8.10 -0.83
N ASN A 272 12.67 -7.08 -1.34
CA ASN A 272 13.81 -6.48 -0.65
C ASN A 272 13.39 -5.57 0.53
N GLY A 273 12.12 -5.18 0.62
CA GLY A 273 11.58 -4.33 1.68
C GLY A 273 11.97 -2.85 1.59
N TYR A 274 12.72 -2.45 0.55
CA TYR A 274 13.25 -1.08 0.41
C TYR A 274 12.67 -0.32 -0.77
N GLN A 275 12.38 -1.02 -1.87
CA GLN A 275 11.86 -0.40 -3.09
C GLN A 275 10.35 -0.55 -3.13
N THR A 276 9.63 0.54 -3.38
CA THR A 276 8.19 0.46 -3.63
C THR A 276 7.92 -0.40 -4.86
N PHE A 277 6.91 -1.25 -4.77
CA PHE A 277 6.46 -2.07 -5.87
C PHE A 277 5.78 -1.16 -6.89
N THR A 278 6.46 -0.94 -8.02
CA THR A 278 5.98 -0.06 -9.08
C THR A 278 5.92 -0.77 -10.42
N ARG A 279 5.08 -0.26 -11.32
CA ARG A 279 5.05 -0.68 -12.72
C ARG A 279 5.08 0.49 -13.69
N ILE A 280 5.80 0.35 -14.79
CA ILE A 280 5.76 1.33 -15.90
C ILE A 280 4.67 0.90 -16.87
N VAL A 281 3.64 1.72 -17.00
CA VAL A 281 2.45 1.42 -17.79
C VAL A 281 2.25 2.46 -18.86
N LYS A 282 2.05 1.99 -20.08
CA LYS A 282 1.58 2.80 -21.19
C LYS A 282 0.07 2.68 -21.31
N VAL A 283 -0.61 3.80 -21.12
CA VAL A 283 -2.07 3.91 -21.19
C VAL A 283 -2.45 4.51 -22.53
N PHE A 284 -3.40 3.89 -23.23
CA PHE A 284 -3.90 4.36 -24.52
C PHE A 284 -5.37 4.73 -24.37
N ASN A 285 -5.69 6.02 -24.38
CA ASN A 285 -7.06 6.52 -24.32
C ASN A 285 -7.57 6.85 -25.73
N PRO A 286 -8.71 6.29 -26.18
CA PRO A 286 -9.29 6.62 -27.48
C PRO A 286 -9.61 8.12 -27.57
N ILE A 287 -9.23 8.75 -28.67
CA ILE A 287 -9.61 10.15 -28.91
C ILE A 287 -11.06 10.18 -29.40
N VAL A 288 -11.99 10.35 -28.46
CA VAL A 288 -13.39 10.69 -28.77
C VAL A 288 -13.49 12.21 -28.90
N LYS A 289 -14.21 12.72 -29.89
CA LYS A 289 -14.25 14.15 -30.34
C LYS A 289 -14.62 15.24 -29.29
N SER A 290 -14.60 14.99 -27.98
CA SER A 290 -14.95 16.01 -26.97
C SER A 290 -14.20 15.99 -25.63
N GLN A 291 -13.12 15.23 -25.45
CA GLN A 291 -12.37 15.30 -24.19
C GLN A 291 -11.14 16.19 -24.33
N LYS A 292 -11.21 17.39 -23.73
CA LYS A 292 -10.05 18.26 -23.49
C LYS A 292 -9.01 17.46 -22.69
N ALA A 293 -7.76 17.49 -23.15
CA ALA A 293 -6.60 16.98 -22.42
C ALA A 293 -6.64 17.51 -20.98
N ARG A 294 -6.98 16.64 -20.04
CA ARG A 294 -6.97 16.96 -18.62
C ARG A 294 -5.57 16.62 -18.15
N ALA A 295 -4.80 17.64 -17.75
CA ALA A 295 -3.67 17.42 -16.87
C ALA A 295 -4.22 16.73 -15.62
N ALA A 296 -4.01 15.42 -15.52
CA ALA A 296 -4.57 14.63 -14.44
C ALA A 296 -3.57 14.66 -13.29
N GLU A 297 -4.00 15.20 -12.15
CA GLU A 297 -3.40 14.89 -10.86
C GLU A 297 -3.17 13.38 -10.72
N PRO A 298 -2.26 12.94 -9.83
CA PRO A 298 -2.02 11.53 -9.58
C PRO A 298 -3.35 10.83 -9.31
N THR A 299 -3.77 10.00 -10.26
CA THR A 299 -5.10 9.43 -10.25
C THR A 299 -5.01 8.12 -9.48
N ILE A 300 -5.74 8.02 -8.37
CA ILE A 300 -5.89 6.75 -7.66
C ILE A 300 -6.68 5.82 -8.58
N GLY A 301 -6.08 4.69 -8.93
CA GLY A 301 -6.72 3.66 -9.72
C GLY A 301 -6.98 2.40 -8.91
N THR A 302 -8.14 1.78 -9.12
CA THR A 302 -8.54 0.50 -8.56
C THR A 302 -8.83 -0.49 -9.68
N LYS A 303 -9.11 -1.74 -9.32
CA LYS A 303 -9.56 -2.75 -10.28
C LYS A 303 -10.81 -2.28 -11.05
N GLU A 304 -11.76 -1.68 -10.35
CA GLU A 304 -13.03 -1.21 -10.92
C GLU A 304 -12.77 -0.07 -11.91
N THR A 305 -11.88 0.87 -11.59
CA THR A 305 -11.55 1.97 -12.51
C THR A 305 -10.82 1.46 -13.75
N VAL A 306 -9.94 0.48 -13.62
CA VAL A 306 -9.26 -0.17 -14.76
C VAL A 306 -10.30 -0.89 -15.64
N MET A 307 -11.18 -1.70 -15.05
CA MET A 307 -12.22 -2.40 -15.78
C MET A 307 -13.17 -1.45 -16.51
N GLU A 308 -13.52 -0.32 -15.89
CA GLU A 308 -14.39 0.68 -16.50
C GLU A 308 -13.68 1.42 -17.66
N ALA A 309 -12.40 1.78 -17.48
CA ALA A 309 -11.59 2.36 -18.55
C ALA A 309 -11.46 1.39 -19.75
N MET A 310 -11.27 0.10 -19.49
CA MET A 310 -11.23 -0.94 -20.53
C MET A 310 -12.54 -1.02 -21.33
N LYS A 311 -13.70 -0.94 -20.67
CA LYS A 311 -15.01 -0.90 -21.35
C LYS A 311 -15.15 0.33 -22.25
N GLN A 312 -14.52 1.44 -21.86
CA GLN A 312 -14.50 2.69 -22.64
C GLN A 312 -13.46 2.66 -23.78
N GLY A 313 -12.73 1.55 -23.94
CA GLY A 313 -11.76 1.33 -25.01
C GLY A 313 -10.33 1.73 -24.66
N THR A 314 -10.05 2.10 -23.41
CA THR A 314 -8.68 2.31 -22.92
C THR A 314 -7.93 0.98 -22.92
N LYS A 315 -6.68 1.01 -23.40
CA LYS A 315 -5.77 -0.14 -23.36
C LYS A 315 -4.59 0.13 -22.43
N PHE A 316 -4.04 -0.92 -21.85
CA PHE A 316 -2.90 -0.86 -20.95
C PHE A 316 -1.78 -1.78 -21.46
N LYS A 317 -0.55 -1.27 -21.49
CA LYS A 317 0.67 -2.05 -21.82
C LYS A 317 1.71 -1.83 -20.74
N PHE A 318 2.00 -2.87 -19.96
CA PHE A 318 3.07 -2.89 -18.98
C PHE A 318 4.42 -3.08 -19.70
N LEU A 319 5.45 -2.32 -19.30
CA LEU A 319 6.71 -2.18 -20.05
C LEU A 319 7.92 -2.81 -19.35
N ASP A 320 7.68 -3.45 -18.22
CA ASP A 320 8.64 -3.97 -17.27
C ASP A 320 8.45 -5.46 -16.95
#